data_AF-A0A359E6K8-F1
#
_entry.id   AF-A0A359E6K8-F1
#
_cell.length_a   1.000
_cell.length_b   1.000
_cell.length_c   1.000
_cell.angle_alpha   90.00
_cell.angle_beta   90.00
_cell.angle_gamma   90.00
#
_symmetry.space_group_name_H-M   'P 1'
#
loop_
_entity.id
_entity.type
_entity.pdbx_description
1 polymer ?
#
loop_
_entity_poly.entity_id
_entity_poly.type
_entity_poly.pdbx_seq_one_letter_code
_entity_poly.pdbx_strand_id
1 'polypeptide(L)'
;VDTKIPVYPPDKTGRAQILRQKIQETGVELRGITDAFVNEIAYECAGYVGGDLNTLVKKAHSFARIKALDLKTSVILEKAHIRQAKETILPLCHT
;
A
#
# COMPACT_ATOMS: atom_id res chain seq x y z
N VAL A 1 3.26 -31.30 21.77
CA VAL A 1 2.49 -31.58 20.53
C VAL A 1 2.67 -30.40 19.59
N ASP A 2 2.92 -30.64 18.31
CA ASP A 2 3.04 -29.57 17.31
C ASP A 2 1.64 -29.10 16.88
N THR A 3 1.38 -27.78 16.88
CA THR A 3 0.05 -27.20 16.59
C THR A 3 0.10 -26.43 15.28
N LYS A 4 -0.79 -26.76 14.34
CA LYS A 4 -0.89 -26.10 13.04
C LYS A 4 -2.09 -25.17 13.01
N ILE A 5 -1.88 -23.91 12.60
CA ILE A 5 -2.94 -22.91 12.43
C ILE A 5 -2.90 -22.41 10.98
N PRO A 6 -3.99 -22.52 10.21
CA PRO A 6 -4.03 -22.04 8.83
C PRO A 6 -4.04 -20.50 8.81
N VAL A 7 -3.25 -19.93 7.90
CA VAL A 7 -3.23 -18.49 7.62
C VAL A 7 -3.67 -18.29 6.17
N TYR A 8 -4.81 -17.64 6.00
CA TYR A 8 -5.37 -17.35 4.68
C TYR A 8 -4.92 -15.96 4.20
N PRO A 9 -4.93 -15.71 2.87
CA PRO A 9 -4.76 -14.37 2.33
C PRO A 9 -5.80 -13.39 2.91
N PRO A 10 -5.44 -12.11 3.05
CA PRO A 10 -6.36 -11.11 3.59
C PRO A 10 -7.54 -10.87 2.64
N ASP A 11 -8.73 -10.77 3.21
CA ASP A 11 -9.91 -10.27 2.51
C ASP A 11 -9.80 -8.75 2.24
N LYS A 12 -10.82 -8.15 1.61
CA LYS A 12 -10.83 -6.71 1.33
C LYS A 12 -10.59 -5.86 2.58
N THR A 13 -11.21 -6.23 3.71
CA THR A 13 -11.11 -5.49 4.97
C THR A 13 -9.71 -5.59 5.55
N GLY A 14 -9.13 -6.79 5.57
CA GLY A 14 -7.75 -7.03 6.00
C GLY A 14 -6.75 -6.29 5.12
N ARG A 15 -6.92 -6.29 3.80
CA ARG A 15 -6.08 -5.51 2.89
C ARG A 15 -6.16 -4.02 3.17
N ALA A 16 -7.36 -3.49 3.44
CA ALA A 16 -7.53 -2.09 3.79
C ALA A 16 -6.85 -1.74 5.14
N GLN A 17 -6.93 -2.62 6.14
CA GLN A 17 -6.24 -2.44 7.42
C GLN A 17 -4.72 -2.44 7.25
N ILE A 18 -4.18 -3.41 6.49
CA ILE A 18 -2.74 -3.46 6.17
C ILE A 18 -2.30 -2.18 5.44
N LEU A 19 -3.06 -1.73 4.44
CA LEU A 19 -2.75 -0.49 3.72
C LEU A 19 -2.73 0.72 4.64
N ARG A 20 -3.72 0.91 5.52
CA ARG A 20 -3.73 2.01 6.50
C ARG A 20 -2.50 1.97 7.38
N GLN A 21 -2.19 0.81 7.96
CA GLN A 21 -1.03 0.63 8.81
C GLN A 21 0.26 0.97 8.06
N LYS A 22 0.46 0.42 6.87
CA LYS A 22 1.66 0.64 6.07
C LYS A 22 1.80 2.08 5.61
N ILE A 23 0.72 2.76 5.26
CA ILE A 23 0.73 4.19 4.93
C ILE A 23 1.12 5.01 6.16
N GLN A 24 0.55 4.72 7.33
CA GLN A 24 0.88 5.42 8.58
C GLN A 24 2.35 5.22 8.99
N GLU A 25 2.90 4.02 8.83
CA GLU A 25 4.31 3.70 9.10
C GLU A 25 5.29 4.54 8.26
N THR A 26 4.85 5.14 7.14
CA THR A 26 5.74 6.01 6.33
C THR A 26 6.09 7.33 7.01
N GLY A 27 5.28 7.80 7.97
CA GLY A 27 5.55 9.00 8.76
C GLY A 27 5.64 10.32 7.96
N VAL A 28 5.10 10.36 6.74
CA VAL A 28 5.10 11.58 5.89
C VAL A 28 3.73 12.21 5.80
N GLU A 29 3.70 13.48 5.37
CA GLU A 29 2.45 14.18 5.09
C GLU A 29 1.65 13.43 4.01
N LEU A 30 0.36 13.23 4.26
CA LEU A 30 -0.55 12.56 3.35
C LEU A 30 -1.44 13.61 2.68
N ARG A 31 -1.51 13.59 1.35
CA ARG A 31 -2.38 14.50 0.59
C ARG A 31 -3.36 13.71 -0.26
N GLY A 32 -4.64 13.90 0.06
CA GLY A 32 -5.74 13.22 -0.62
C GLY A 32 -5.92 11.76 -0.23
N ILE A 33 -5.09 11.16 0.63
CA ILE A 33 -5.27 9.76 1.02
C ILE A 33 -6.35 9.68 2.11
N THR A 34 -7.60 9.46 1.68
CA THR A 34 -8.76 9.30 2.58
C THR A 34 -9.07 7.83 2.82
N ASP A 35 -9.86 7.52 3.85
CA ASP A 35 -10.33 6.16 4.09
C ASP A 35 -11.09 5.56 2.91
N ALA A 36 -11.89 6.37 2.21
CA ALA A 36 -12.59 5.97 1.00
C ALA A 36 -11.60 5.54 -0.09
N PHE A 37 -10.52 6.31 -0.29
CA PHE A 37 -9.46 5.96 -1.24
C PHE A 37 -8.72 4.69 -0.83
N VAL A 38 -8.43 4.48 0.45
CA VAL A 38 -7.79 3.24 0.91
C VAL A 38 -8.69 2.03 0.67
N ASN A 39 -9.99 2.15 0.92
CA ASN A 39 -10.95 1.07 0.66
C ASN A 39 -11.11 0.76 -0.84
N GLU A 40 -10.98 1.76 -1.70
CA GLU A 40 -10.95 1.63 -3.17
C GLU A 40 -9.70 0.85 -3.62
N ILE A 41 -8.51 1.26 -3.18
CA ILE A 41 -7.25 0.54 -3.48
C ILE A 41 -7.30 -0.90 -2.96
N ALA A 42 -7.80 -1.13 -1.75
CA ALA A 42 -7.93 -2.47 -1.18
C ALA A 42 -8.84 -3.40 -2.00
N TYR A 43 -9.89 -2.85 -2.61
CA TYR A 43 -10.76 -3.58 -3.52
C TYR A 43 -10.01 -4.00 -4.78
N GLU A 44 -9.25 -3.08 -5.38
CA GLU A 44 -8.48 -3.36 -6.60
C GLU A 44 -7.26 -4.28 -6.37
N CYS A 45 -6.77 -4.37 -5.14
CA CYS A 45 -5.67 -5.26 -4.75
C CYS A 45 -6.14 -6.69 -4.45
N ALA A 46 -7.14 -7.22 -5.16
CA ALA A 46 -7.50 -8.64 -5.04
C ALA A 46 -6.28 -9.53 -5.35
N GLY A 47 -6.08 -10.58 -4.55
CA GLY A 47 -4.90 -11.46 -4.63
C GLY A 47 -3.62 -10.92 -3.98
N TYR A 48 -3.62 -9.67 -3.50
CA TYR A 48 -2.46 -9.12 -2.78
C TYR A 48 -2.38 -9.67 -1.37
N VAL A 49 -1.19 -10.07 -0.95
CA VAL A 49 -0.87 -10.43 0.44
C VAL A 49 -0.09 -9.31 1.14
N GLY A 50 0.23 -9.49 2.42
CA GLY A 50 0.94 -8.49 3.21
C GLY A 50 2.27 -8.02 2.58
N GLY A 51 2.99 -8.92 1.92
CA GLY A 51 4.21 -8.60 1.17
C GLY A 51 3.98 -7.66 -0.01
N ASP A 52 2.93 -7.90 -0.80
CA ASP A 52 2.57 -7.07 -1.95
C ASP A 52 2.13 -5.67 -1.51
N LEU A 53 1.28 -5.60 -0.48
CA LEU A 53 0.77 -4.33 0.04
C LEU A 53 1.88 -3.49 0.66
N ASN A 54 2.83 -4.13 1.36
CA ASN A 54 4.01 -3.45 1.88
C ASN A 54 4.90 -2.91 0.74
N THR A 55 5.13 -3.72 -0.29
CA THR A 55 5.90 -3.31 -1.48
C THR A 55 5.22 -2.15 -2.21
N LEU A 56 3.90 -2.19 -2.34
CA LEU A 56 3.09 -1.12 -2.92
C LEU A 56 3.32 0.21 -2.21
N VAL A 57 3.18 0.23 -0.89
CA VAL A 57 3.36 1.47 -0.11
C VAL A 57 4.81 1.95 -0.15
N LYS A 58 5.79 1.05 -0.03
CA LYS A 58 7.22 1.42 -0.14
C LYS A 58 7.55 2.05 -1.48
N LYS A 59 7.03 1.50 -2.58
CA LYS A 59 7.28 2.02 -3.92
C LYS A 59 6.59 3.37 -4.14
N ALA A 60 5.37 3.53 -3.65
CA ALA A 60 4.68 4.82 -3.64
C ALA A 60 5.47 5.89 -2.85
N HIS A 61 6.01 5.51 -1.69
CA HIS A 61 6.87 6.39 -0.90
C HIS A 61 8.17 6.76 -1.63
N SER A 62 8.80 5.82 -2.35
CA SER A 62 9.96 6.12 -3.19
C SER A 62 9.64 7.13 -4.30
N PHE A 63 8.50 7.02 -4.97
CA PHE A 63 8.06 8.01 -5.95
C PHE A 63 7.86 9.39 -5.33
N ALA A 64 7.23 9.45 -4.15
CA ALA A 64 7.06 10.69 -3.40
C ALA A 64 8.42 11.33 -3.04
N ARG A 65 9.39 10.52 -2.60
CA ARG A 65 10.74 10.99 -2.26
C ARG A 65 11.49 11.53 -3.47
N ILE A 66 11.43 10.84 -4.61
CA ILE A 66 12.08 11.29 -5.85
C ILE A 66 11.51 12.64 -6.27
N LYS A 67 10.18 12.78 -6.33
CA LYS A 67 9.50 14.05 -6.64
C LYS A 67 9.89 15.18 -5.69
N ALA A 68 9.99 14.89 -4.39
CA ALA A 68 10.40 15.87 -3.39
C ALA A 68 11.87 16.30 -3.54
N LEU A 69 12.76 15.38 -3.92
CA LEU A 69 14.17 15.69 -4.21
C LEU A 69 14.29 16.59 -5.44
N ASP A 70 13.56 16.30 -6.51
CA ASP A 70 13.58 17.10 -7.75
C ASP A 70 13.09 18.54 -7.50
N LEU A 71 12.06 18.69 -6.67
CA LEU A 71 11.45 19.99 -6.34
C LEU A 71 12.12 20.69 -5.14
N LYS A 72 13.04 20.02 -4.44
CA LYS A 72 13.66 20.47 -3.17
C LYS A 72 12.61 20.82 -2.09
N THR A 73 11.57 20.01 -1.97
CA THR A 73 10.47 20.20 -1.01
C THR A 73 10.43 19.08 0.03
N SER A 74 9.50 19.19 1.00
CA SER A 74 9.16 18.06 1.88
C SER A 74 8.55 16.90 1.10
N VAL A 75 8.66 15.69 1.65
CA VAL A 75 8.06 14.49 1.08
C VAL A 75 6.58 14.46 1.41
N ILE A 76 5.74 14.42 0.38
CA ILE A 76 4.28 14.33 0.51
C ILE A 76 3.79 13.11 -0.27
N LEU A 77 3.09 12.21 0.42
CA LEU A 77 2.50 11.02 -0.20
C LEU A 77 1.11 11.35 -0.73
N GLU A 78 0.97 11.32 -2.06
CA GLU A 78 -0.26 11.63 -2.79
C GLU A 78 -0.89 10.35 -3.36
N LYS A 79 -2.20 10.39 -3.66
CA LYS A 79 -2.91 9.28 -4.35
C LYS A 79 -2.18 8.82 -5.63
N ALA A 80 -1.63 9.75 -6.39
CA ALA A 80 -0.93 9.49 -7.65
C ALA A 80 0.24 8.52 -7.47
N HIS A 81 1.02 8.66 -6.40
CA HIS A 81 2.16 7.77 -6.13
C HIS A 81 1.72 6.34 -5.84
N ILE A 82 0.60 6.17 -5.13
CA ILE A 82 0.02 4.85 -4.85
C ILE A 82 -0.51 4.20 -6.14
N ARG A 83 -1.18 4.98 -6.99
CA ARG A 83 -1.67 4.54 -8.30
C ARG A 83 -0.52 4.08 -9.20
N GLN A 84 0.52 4.91 -9.31
CA GLN A 84 1.73 4.61 -10.08
C GLN A 84 2.45 3.35 -9.55
N ALA A 85 2.51 3.16 -8.23
CA ALA A 85 3.12 1.97 -7.65
C ALA A 85 2.35 0.70 -8.00
N LYS A 86 1.01 0.75 -7.96
CA LYS A 86 0.13 -0.39 -8.25
C LYS A 86 0.32 -0.92 -9.68
N GLU A 87 0.50 -0.06 -10.66
CA GLU A 87 0.71 -0.45 -12.06
C GLU A 87 1.96 -1.32 -12.27
N THR A 88 2.88 -1.30 -11.31
CA THR A 88 4.18 -1.97 -11.42
C THR A 88 4.30 -3.24 -10.56
N ILE A 89 3.22 -3.62 -9.86
CA ILE A 89 3.23 -4.75 -8.93
C ILE A 89 2.12 -5.71 -9.34
N LEU A 90 2.47 -6.99 -9.46
CA LEU A 90 1.51 -8.07 -9.69
C LEU A 90 1.22 -8.78 -8.35
N PRO A 91 0.00 -9.28 -8.14
CA PRO A 91 -0.34 -10.03 -6.92
C PRO A 91 0.47 -11.33 -6.83
N LEU A 92 0.94 -11.68 -5.63
CA LEU A 92 1.60 -12.98 -5.42
C LEU A 92 0.61 -14.15 -5.40
N CYS A 93 -0.61 -13.92 -4.90
CA CYS A 93 -1.66 -14.92 -4.96
C CYS A 93 -2.53 -14.68 -6.20
N HIS A 94 -2.55 -15.66 -7.10
CA HIS A 94 -3.52 -15.71 -8.17
C HIS A 94 -4.83 -16.22 -7.56
N THR A 95 -5.87 -15.38 -7.59
CA THR A 95 -7.24 -15.76 -7.21
C THR A 95 -7.93 -16.50 -8.33
#